data_AF-A0AAV4G334-F1
#
_entry.id   AF-A0AAV4G334-F1
#
_cell.length_a   1.000
_cell.length_b   1.000
_cell.length_c   1.000
_cell.angle_alpha   90.00
_cell.angle_beta   90.00
_cell.angle_gamma   90.00
#
_symmetry.space_group_name_H-M   'P 1'
#
loop_
_entity.id
_entity.type
_entity.pdbx_description
1 polymer ?
#
loop_
_entity_poly.entity_id
_entity_poly.type
_entity_poly.pdbx_seq_one_letter_code
_entity_poly.pdbx_strand_id
1 'polypeptide(L)'
;MEYASPAWSTAATSNLTSLSKTQNQNLRIVLGAIKSTPIKELHKQTEIDTLENRREQRTLTLFEKSKWNPTHPVHNILRENKKNRLKLRKSPNHVMKEKFEENQDLLWQTDRYESLKLAESPWENNKVSISYTIPGIERKNEEDTNNLRVKTLKHIDNTYPHDTWLHIYTDGSSDNMKAGGAGIHIWHSDGSKEDIAKATGSICSHFKAEVIAIKTALEHIQANQDNSREEQKYIIFCDSQAALQSLEQTPTDRLSEAMAPLLKQNMEFQWIPSHCGIPENERADRLAKEGSKQDQTTESFSYQEVKSVIKGIYSERWKAENTNYSFKRDMMHQLPRKEQCTIFRLRTGHCQLRAHQYRMGTSQTPMCECGTSRQTVNHLLQDCPLYTNERGKLWPENPDVVQKLWGNEDDLLPTTQFIEQTRLSA
;
A
#
# COMPACT_ATOMS: atom_id res chain seq x y z
N MET A 1 19.36 -1.52 9.77
CA MET A 1 19.99 -2.73 9.18
C MET A 1 19.43 -3.11 7.82
N GLU A 2 18.13 -2.90 7.55
CA GLU A 2 17.49 -3.35 6.30
C GLU A 2 18.08 -2.75 5.01
N TYR A 3 18.55 -1.51 5.04
CA TYR A 3 19.19 -0.88 3.87
C TYR A 3 20.31 -1.73 3.27
N ALA A 4 21.13 -2.36 4.13
CA ALA A 4 22.27 -3.17 3.70
C ALA A 4 21.94 -4.67 3.59
N SER A 5 20.67 -5.08 3.76
CA SER A 5 20.30 -6.50 3.78
C SER A 5 20.69 -7.33 2.57
N PRO A 6 20.71 -6.77 1.34
CA PRO A 6 21.20 -7.52 0.18
C PRO A 6 22.69 -7.86 0.30
N ALA A 7 23.50 -7.01 0.92
CA ALA A 7 24.96 -7.19 1.00
C ALA A 7 25.36 -8.37 1.90
N TRP A 8 24.59 -8.62 2.96
CA TRP A 8 24.81 -9.75 3.88
C TRP A 8 23.81 -10.90 3.65
N SER A 9 23.16 -10.94 2.49
CA SER A 9 22.31 -12.09 2.07
C SER A 9 23.06 -13.42 2.02
N THR A 10 24.39 -13.36 1.87
CA THR A 10 25.31 -14.51 1.86
C THR A 10 25.87 -14.84 3.24
N ALA A 11 25.41 -14.17 4.30
CA ALA A 11 25.83 -14.45 5.67
C ALA A 11 25.51 -15.91 6.06
N ALA A 12 26.29 -16.46 6.98
CA ALA A 12 26.08 -17.81 7.49
C ALA A 12 24.66 -17.97 8.06
N THR A 13 24.04 -19.13 7.81
CA THR A 13 22.69 -19.46 8.29
C THR A 13 22.55 -19.29 9.80
N SER A 14 23.62 -19.55 10.57
CA SER A 14 23.65 -19.32 12.02
C SER A 14 23.42 -17.85 12.40
N ASN A 15 24.04 -16.90 11.68
CA ASN A 15 23.89 -15.46 11.91
C ASN A 15 22.50 -14.98 11.52
N LEU A 16 21.99 -15.44 10.38
CA LEU A 16 20.64 -15.12 9.92
C LEU A 16 19.58 -15.65 10.90
N THR A 17 19.78 -16.87 11.40
CA THR A 17 18.91 -17.48 12.41
C THR A 17 18.95 -16.71 13.73
N SER A 18 20.12 -16.18 14.11
CA SER A 18 20.25 -15.32 15.30
C SER A 18 19.40 -14.06 15.19
N LEU A 19 19.42 -13.39 14.03
CA LEU A 19 18.58 -12.21 13.79
C LEU A 19 17.08 -12.55 13.82
N SER A 20 16.67 -13.66 13.19
CA SER A 20 15.28 -14.12 13.24
C SER A 20 14.85 -14.47 14.66
N LYS A 21 15.72 -15.08 15.48
CA LYS A 21 15.43 -15.33 16.91
C LYS A 21 15.21 -14.02 17.68
N THR A 22 16.03 -13.00 17.44
CA THR A 22 15.86 -11.67 18.05
C THR A 22 14.55 -11.01 17.63
N GLN A 23 14.20 -11.04 16.34
CA GLN A 23 12.89 -10.56 15.86
C GLN A 23 11.76 -11.28 16.61
N ASN A 24 11.77 -12.60 16.61
CA ASN A 24 10.74 -13.42 17.25
C ASN A 24 10.63 -13.14 18.75
N GLN A 25 11.74 -12.93 19.44
CA GLN A 25 11.73 -12.57 20.86
C GLN A 25 11.06 -11.21 21.10
N ASN A 26 11.34 -10.22 20.25
CA ASN A 26 10.69 -8.91 20.33
C ASN A 26 9.19 -9.01 20.03
N LEU A 27 8.79 -9.77 19.01
CA LEU A 27 7.36 -9.99 18.72
C LEU A 27 6.63 -10.65 19.89
N ARG A 28 7.28 -11.59 20.59
CA ARG A 28 6.70 -12.19 21.81
C ARG A 28 6.48 -11.14 22.90
N ILE A 29 7.44 -10.23 23.12
CA ILE A 29 7.31 -9.16 24.11
C ILE A 29 6.16 -8.21 23.72
N VAL A 30 6.09 -7.81 22.45
CA VAL A 30 5.03 -6.94 21.92
C VAL A 30 3.65 -7.56 22.09
N LEU A 31 3.51 -8.87 21.89
CA LEU A 31 2.22 -9.56 22.01
C LEU A 31 1.93 -10.09 23.42
N GLY A 32 2.93 -10.13 24.31
CA GLY A 32 2.80 -10.81 25.60
C GLY A 32 2.73 -12.33 25.46
N ALA A 33 3.24 -12.86 24.35
CA ALA A 33 3.17 -14.26 23.98
C ALA A 33 4.05 -15.14 24.90
N ILE A 34 3.57 -16.35 25.20
CA ILE A 34 4.37 -17.35 25.90
C ILE A 34 5.44 -17.91 24.95
N LYS A 35 6.58 -18.38 25.47
CA LYS A 35 7.71 -18.93 24.70
C LYS A 35 7.31 -20.03 23.70
N SER A 36 6.30 -20.83 24.01
CA SER A 36 5.83 -21.91 23.13
C SER A 36 4.92 -21.45 21.99
N THR A 37 4.47 -20.19 21.97
CA THR A 37 3.59 -19.67 20.92
C THR A 37 4.22 -19.84 19.54
N PRO A 38 3.51 -20.37 18.52
CA PRO A 38 4.06 -20.58 17.19
C PRO A 38 4.54 -19.27 16.57
N ILE A 39 5.70 -19.31 15.89
CA ILE A 39 6.29 -18.12 15.26
C ILE A 39 5.33 -17.52 14.22
N LYS A 40 4.63 -18.37 13.44
CA LYS A 40 3.66 -17.92 12.45
C LYS A 40 2.58 -17.01 13.05
N GLU A 41 2.05 -17.35 14.23
CA GLU A 41 1.03 -16.54 14.90
C GLU A 41 1.55 -15.18 15.38
N LEU A 42 2.85 -15.09 15.74
CA LEU A 42 3.46 -13.82 16.11
C LEU A 42 3.52 -12.85 14.93
N HIS A 43 4.01 -13.32 13.78
CA HIS A 43 4.10 -12.54 12.55
C HIS A 43 2.72 -12.18 12.01
N LYS A 44 1.78 -13.14 12.07
CA LYS A 44 0.39 -12.92 11.69
C LYS A 44 -0.21 -11.79 12.51
N GLN A 45 -0.26 -11.92 13.84
CA GLN A 45 -0.92 -10.94 14.74
C GLN A 45 -0.29 -9.54 14.70
N THR A 46 1.02 -9.44 14.47
CA THR A 46 1.72 -8.14 14.42
C THR A 46 1.70 -7.50 13.04
N GLU A 47 1.28 -8.21 12.00
CA GLU A 47 1.44 -7.79 10.60
C GLU A 47 2.90 -7.51 10.20
N ILE A 48 3.86 -8.03 10.97
CA ILE A 48 5.29 -7.86 10.70
C ILE A 48 5.77 -9.09 9.95
N ASP A 49 6.22 -8.89 8.72
CA ASP A 49 6.80 -9.96 7.90
C ASP A 49 8.17 -10.43 8.43
N THR A 50 8.58 -11.64 8.05
CA THR A 50 9.85 -12.23 8.47
C THR A 50 11.03 -11.44 7.92
N LEU A 51 12.15 -11.40 8.66
CA LEU A 51 13.39 -10.78 8.16
C LEU A 51 13.93 -11.45 6.88
N GLU A 52 13.54 -12.69 6.61
CA GLU A 52 13.88 -13.41 5.39
C GLU A 52 13.15 -12.82 4.19
N ASN A 53 11.81 -12.81 4.21
CA ASN A 53 10.99 -12.24 3.15
C ASN A 53 11.36 -10.78 2.86
N ARG A 54 11.53 -9.97 3.91
CA ARG A 54 11.93 -8.56 3.79
C ARG A 54 13.31 -8.40 3.13
N ARG A 55 14.25 -9.31 3.43
CA ARG A 55 15.59 -9.30 2.81
C ARG A 55 15.52 -9.70 1.35
N GLU A 56 14.72 -10.71 1.01
CA GLU A 56 14.53 -11.13 -0.39
C GLU A 56 13.89 -10.02 -1.23
N GLN A 57 12.81 -9.40 -0.74
CA GLN A 57 12.16 -8.25 -1.38
C GLN A 57 13.17 -7.12 -1.69
N ARG A 58 14.04 -6.79 -0.73
CA ARG A 58 15.11 -5.78 -0.91
C ARG A 58 16.17 -6.24 -1.90
N THR A 59 16.51 -7.53 -1.90
CA THR A 59 17.49 -8.11 -2.81
C THR A 59 17.00 -8.01 -4.25
N LEU A 60 15.74 -8.34 -4.52
CA LEU A 60 15.11 -8.17 -5.83
C LEU A 60 15.06 -6.70 -6.26
N THR A 61 14.69 -5.80 -5.33
CA THR A 61 14.64 -4.36 -5.60
C THR A 61 16.02 -3.78 -5.98
N LEU A 62 17.09 -4.25 -5.34
CA LEU A 62 18.46 -3.84 -5.66
C LEU A 62 18.96 -4.47 -6.97
N PHE A 63 18.58 -5.71 -7.25
CA PHE A 63 18.89 -6.38 -8.50
C PHE A 63 18.31 -5.60 -9.68
N GLU A 64 17.02 -5.26 -9.65
CA GLU A 64 16.37 -4.45 -10.69
C GLU A 64 17.08 -3.11 -10.83
N LYS A 65 17.34 -2.40 -9.72
CA LYS A 65 18.09 -1.12 -9.78
C LYS A 65 19.43 -1.25 -10.50
N SER A 66 20.16 -2.33 -10.21
CA SER A 66 21.47 -2.61 -10.78
C SER A 66 21.38 -2.99 -12.26
N LYS A 67 20.33 -3.72 -12.67
CA LYS A 67 20.05 -4.09 -14.07
C LYS A 67 19.73 -2.86 -14.94
N TRP A 68 19.15 -1.81 -14.36
CA TRP A 68 18.62 -0.66 -15.10
C TRP A 68 19.57 0.53 -15.16
N ASN A 69 20.46 0.67 -14.17
CA ASN A 69 21.38 1.80 -14.10
C ASN A 69 22.76 1.41 -14.68
N PRO A 70 23.14 1.87 -15.89
CA PRO A 70 24.42 1.55 -16.51
C PRO A 70 25.63 2.05 -15.71
N THR A 71 25.45 3.11 -14.92
CA THR A 71 26.50 3.67 -14.05
C THR A 71 26.68 2.87 -12.76
N HIS A 72 25.79 1.92 -12.46
CA HIS A 72 25.89 1.13 -11.24
C HIS A 72 27.11 0.18 -11.32
N PRO A 73 27.97 0.12 -10.28
CA PRO A 73 29.20 -0.68 -10.33
C PRO A 73 29.00 -2.17 -10.64
N VAL A 74 27.80 -2.67 -10.36
CA VAL A 74 27.44 -4.09 -10.50
C VAL A 74 26.65 -4.36 -11.80
N HIS A 75 26.31 -3.34 -12.59
CA HIS A 75 25.49 -3.45 -13.80
C HIS A 75 26.06 -4.46 -14.80
N ASN A 76 27.33 -4.27 -15.17
CA ASN A 76 28.02 -5.16 -16.11
C ASN A 76 28.23 -6.56 -15.50
N ILE A 77 28.54 -6.62 -14.20
CA ILE A 77 28.81 -7.89 -13.49
C ILE A 77 27.57 -8.80 -13.47
N LEU A 78 26.36 -8.24 -13.35
CA LEU A 78 25.12 -9.02 -13.36
C LEU A 78 24.79 -9.60 -14.75
N ARG A 79 25.25 -8.95 -15.82
CA ARG A 79 25.08 -9.41 -17.21
C ARG A 79 26.11 -10.45 -17.63
N GLU A 80 27.26 -10.48 -16.97
CA GLU A 80 28.28 -11.49 -17.17
C GLU A 80 27.86 -12.84 -16.56
N ASN A 81 27.80 -13.90 -17.38
CA ASN A 81 27.63 -15.28 -16.91
C ASN A 81 28.93 -15.83 -16.31
N LYS A 82 29.47 -15.17 -15.29
CA LYS A 82 30.66 -15.63 -14.56
C LYS A 82 30.28 -16.80 -13.66
N LYS A 83 30.93 -17.96 -13.85
CA LYS A 83 30.76 -19.12 -12.95
C LYS A 83 31.32 -18.77 -11.56
N ASN A 84 30.61 -19.19 -10.51
CA ASN A 84 31.13 -19.11 -9.14
C ASN A 84 32.47 -19.85 -9.04
N ARG A 85 33.53 -19.13 -8.68
CA ARG A 85 34.87 -19.71 -8.50
C ARG A 85 34.91 -20.73 -7.35
N LEU A 86 34.05 -20.56 -6.34
CA LEU A 86 33.96 -21.44 -5.18
C LEU A 86 32.59 -22.12 -5.15
N LYS A 87 32.56 -23.46 -5.16
CA LYS A 87 31.32 -24.26 -5.18
C LYS A 87 30.41 -24.04 -3.97
N LEU A 88 30.98 -23.68 -2.81
CA LEU A 88 30.27 -23.59 -1.52
C LEU A 88 29.98 -22.14 -1.08
N ARG A 89 30.43 -21.12 -1.81
CA ARG A 89 30.21 -19.71 -1.45
C ARG A 89 29.58 -18.96 -2.61
N LYS A 90 28.32 -18.58 -2.43
CA LYS A 90 27.64 -17.67 -3.37
C LYS A 90 28.09 -16.25 -3.07
N SER A 91 28.46 -15.48 -4.11
CA SER A 91 28.60 -14.04 -3.96
C SER A 91 27.20 -13.39 -3.89
N PRO A 92 27.07 -12.16 -3.34
CA PRO A 92 25.79 -11.47 -3.31
C PRO A 92 25.11 -11.43 -4.68
N ASN A 93 25.87 -11.15 -5.75
CA ASN A 93 25.37 -11.10 -7.13
C ASN A 93 24.75 -12.43 -7.59
N HIS A 94 25.33 -13.57 -7.21
CA HIS A 94 24.76 -14.88 -7.54
C HIS A 94 23.46 -15.12 -6.79
N VAL A 95 23.39 -14.75 -5.50
CA VAL A 95 22.14 -14.83 -4.73
C VAL A 95 21.07 -13.93 -5.35
N MET A 96 21.42 -12.72 -5.80
CA MET A 96 20.46 -11.83 -6.46
C MET A 96 19.94 -12.44 -7.77
N LYS A 97 20.83 -13.03 -8.58
CA LYS A 97 20.46 -13.65 -9.85
C LYS A 97 19.59 -14.89 -9.67
N GLU A 98 19.95 -15.77 -8.75
CA GLU A 98 19.16 -16.96 -8.40
C GLU A 98 17.77 -16.55 -7.89
N LYS A 99 17.70 -15.57 -6.97
CA LYS A 99 16.42 -15.06 -6.47
C LYS A 99 15.58 -14.43 -7.58
N PHE A 100 16.21 -13.78 -8.55
CA PHE A 100 15.51 -13.28 -9.72
C PHE A 100 14.97 -14.42 -10.59
N GLU A 101 15.79 -15.42 -10.90
CA GLU A 101 15.40 -16.63 -11.65
C GLU A 101 14.21 -17.34 -10.98
N GLU A 102 14.22 -17.49 -9.65
CA GLU A 102 13.11 -18.04 -8.86
C GLU A 102 11.81 -17.21 -8.93
N ASN A 103 11.90 -15.94 -9.31
CA ASN A 103 10.77 -15.01 -9.37
C ASN A 103 10.52 -14.49 -10.80
N GLN A 104 11.07 -15.14 -11.83
CA GLN A 104 10.91 -14.72 -13.24
C GLN A 104 9.45 -14.70 -13.68
N ASP A 105 8.66 -15.68 -13.26
CA ASP A 105 7.22 -15.78 -13.55
C ASP A 105 6.42 -14.60 -12.97
N LEU A 106 6.99 -13.87 -12.00
CA LEU A 106 6.38 -12.73 -11.35
C LEU A 106 6.95 -11.39 -11.84
N LEU A 107 8.12 -11.42 -12.49
CA LEU A 107 8.87 -10.26 -13.00
C LEU A 107 8.93 -10.26 -14.55
N TRP A 108 8.04 -11.01 -15.19
CA TRP A 108 8.03 -11.39 -16.62
C TRP A 108 7.96 -10.25 -17.65
N GLN A 109 8.01 -8.98 -17.23
CA GLN A 109 7.90 -7.83 -18.13
C GLN A 109 9.12 -6.92 -18.14
N THR A 110 10.20 -7.28 -17.44
CA THR A 110 11.24 -6.27 -17.20
C THR A 110 12.05 -5.89 -18.44
N ASP A 111 12.10 -6.61 -19.56
CA ASP A 111 13.07 -6.27 -20.64
C ASP A 111 12.78 -5.00 -21.47
N ARG A 112 11.75 -4.20 -21.13
CA ARG A 112 11.44 -2.91 -21.76
C ARG A 112 11.67 -1.77 -20.76
N TYR A 113 12.87 -1.21 -20.76
CA TYR A 113 13.25 -0.13 -19.85
C TYR A 113 13.36 1.21 -20.58
N GLU A 114 12.82 2.26 -19.96
CA GLU A 114 13.36 3.60 -20.15
C GLU A 114 14.73 3.65 -19.48
N SER A 115 15.75 4.16 -20.19
CA SER A 115 17.02 4.45 -19.54
C SER A 115 16.77 5.45 -18.42
N LEU A 116 17.33 5.20 -17.23
CA LEU A 116 17.41 6.22 -16.18
C LEU A 116 18.24 7.37 -16.73
N LYS A 117 17.60 8.42 -17.25
CA LYS A 117 18.30 9.68 -17.49
C LYS A 117 18.60 10.29 -16.13
N LEU A 118 19.84 10.74 -15.96
CA LEU A 118 20.19 11.53 -14.79
C LEU A 118 19.36 12.80 -14.89
N ALA A 119 18.58 13.11 -13.85
CA ALA A 119 17.83 14.35 -13.79
C ALA A 119 18.80 15.51 -14.08
N GLU A 120 18.45 16.33 -15.07
CA GLU A 120 19.13 17.60 -15.27
C GLU A 120 18.97 18.47 -14.02
N SER A 121 19.88 19.41 -13.88
CA SER A 121 20.12 20.03 -12.59
C SER A 121 18.87 20.77 -12.07
N PRO A 122 18.52 20.66 -10.77
CA PRO A 122 17.28 21.22 -10.19
C PRO A 122 17.08 22.74 -10.30
N TRP A 123 18.04 23.47 -10.86
CA TRP A 123 18.03 24.93 -10.98
C TRP A 123 17.61 25.45 -12.35
N GLU A 124 17.37 24.58 -13.34
CA GLU A 124 16.65 24.95 -14.57
C GLU A 124 15.14 24.95 -14.33
N ASN A 125 14.69 25.75 -13.37
CA ASN A 125 13.30 25.79 -12.93
C ASN A 125 12.41 26.46 -13.98
N ASN A 126 11.64 25.64 -14.71
CA ASN A 126 10.41 26.10 -15.35
C ASN A 126 9.37 26.34 -14.24
N LYS A 127 9.05 27.60 -13.93
CA LYS A 127 8.14 27.95 -12.84
C LYS A 127 6.68 27.78 -13.30
N VAL A 128 6.09 26.63 -13.00
CA VAL A 128 4.66 26.34 -13.23
C VAL A 128 3.81 27.02 -12.14
N SER A 129 2.66 27.59 -12.49
CA SER A 129 1.71 28.14 -11.51
C SER A 129 0.78 27.04 -10.99
N ILE A 130 0.95 26.65 -9.73
CA ILE A 130 0.18 25.57 -9.09
C ILE A 130 -0.44 26.07 -7.78
N SER A 131 -1.74 25.87 -7.64
CA SER A 131 -2.50 26.13 -6.41
C SER A 131 -2.96 24.82 -5.77
N TYR A 132 -2.59 24.60 -4.50
CA TYR A 132 -2.95 23.39 -3.75
C TYR A 132 -4.14 23.58 -2.81
N THR A 133 -4.66 24.80 -2.72
CA THR A 133 -5.66 25.18 -1.71
C THR A 133 -6.91 25.73 -2.36
N ILE A 134 -8.05 25.49 -1.72
CA ILE A 134 -9.32 26.12 -2.04
C ILE A 134 -9.68 27.01 -0.84
N PRO A 135 -9.97 28.30 -1.04
CA PRO A 135 -10.37 29.20 0.03
C PRO A 135 -11.53 28.63 0.88
N GLY A 136 -11.33 28.57 2.19
CA GLY A 136 -12.31 28.04 3.14
C GLY A 136 -12.30 26.51 3.32
N ILE A 137 -11.33 25.79 2.74
CA ILE A 137 -11.07 24.37 3.01
C ILE A 137 -9.69 24.24 3.68
N GLU A 138 -9.66 23.99 4.99
CA GLU A 138 -8.41 23.76 5.73
C GLU A 138 -7.99 22.28 5.70
N ARG A 139 -8.93 21.38 5.97
CA ARG A 139 -8.71 19.93 5.96
C ARG A 139 -9.88 19.22 5.29
N LYS A 140 -9.59 18.50 4.20
CA LYS A 140 -10.59 17.73 3.44
C LYS A 140 -11.39 16.76 4.32
N ASN A 141 -10.74 16.11 5.27
CA ASN A 141 -11.34 15.03 6.08
C ASN A 141 -12.23 15.54 7.22
N GLU A 142 -12.27 16.84 7.47
CA GLU A 142 -13.04 17.47 8.56
C GLU A 142 -14.28 18.22 8.04
N GLU A 143 -14.47 18.25 6.73
CA GLU A 143 -15.55 18.97 6.05
C GLU A 143 -16.57 18.02 5.43
N ASP A 144 -17.83 18.41 5.44
CA ASP A 144 -18.91 17.67 4.75
C ASP A 144 -18.70 17.68 3.24
N THR A 145 -19.09 16.59 2.56
CA THR A 145 -18.88 16.44 1.11
C THR A 145 -19.60 17.50 0.30
N ASN A 146 -20.80 17.93 0.73
CA ASN A 146 -21.53 19.00 0.04
C ASN A 146 -20.85 20.37 0.24
N ASN A 147 -20.30 20.63 1.42
CA ASN A 147 -19.56 21.86 1.68
C ASN A 147 -18.29 21.94 0.83
N LEU A 148 -17.54 20.83 0.72
CA LEU A 148 -16.39 20.74 -0.17
C LEU A 148 -16.79 21.08 -1.61
N ARG A 149 -17.86 20.46 -2.12
CA ARG A 149 -18.38 20.70 -3.46
C ARG A 149 -18.72 22.16 -3.72
N VAL A 150 -19.52 22.77 -2.84
CA VAL A 150 -20.00 24.14 -3.02
C VAL A 150 -18.86 25.14 -2.95
N LYS A 151 -17.94 24.98 -1.98
CA LYS A 151 -16.77 25.85 -1.84
C LYS A 151 -15.85 25.75 -3.06
N THR A 152 -15.60 24.55 -3.57
CA THR A 152 -14.77 24.34 -4.76
C THR A 152 -15.41 24.91 -6.02
N LEU A 153 -16.69 24.61 -6.31
CA LEU A 153 -17.37 25.16 -7.49
C LEU A 153 -17.40 26.70 -7.46
N LYS A 154 -17.69 27.28 -6.29
CA LYS A 154 -17.64 28.73 -6.11
C LYS A 154 -16.24 29.31 -6.36
N HIS A 155 -15.18 28.61 -5.93
CA HIS A 155 -13.80 29.05 -6.20
C HIS A 155 -13.47 28.99 -7.69
N ILE A 156 -13.86 27.91 -8.38
CA ILE A 156 -13.67 27.73 -9.82
C ILE A 156 -14.38 28.85 -10.59
N ASP A 157 -15.66 29.10 -10.32
CA ASP A 157 -16.44 30.12 -11.04
C ASP A 157 -15.88 31.54 -10.85
N ASN A 158 -15.38 31.87 -9.65
CA ASN A 158 -14.84 33.21 -9.37
C ASN A 158 -13.42 33.43 -9.88
N THR A 159 -12.57 32.40 -9.81
CA THR A 159 -11.13 32.52 -10.10
C THR A 159 -10.80 32.16 -11.55
N TYR A 160 -11.52 31.19 -12.09
CA TYR A 160 -11.34 30.65 -13.43
C TYR A 160 -12.64 30.72 -14.23
N PRO A 161 -13.19 31.92 -14.53
CA PRO A 161 -14.41 32.05 -15.33
C PRO A 161 -14.30 31.34 -16.67
N HIS A 162 -15.32 30.56 -17.03
CA HIS A 162 -15.33 29.69 -18.20
C HIS A 162 -15.31 30.46 -19.54
N ASP A 163 -15.73 31.72 -19.56
CA ASP A 163 -15.65 32.58 -20.75
C ASP A 163 -14.19 32.95 -21.12
N THR A 164 -13.28 32.87 -20.15
CA THR A 164 -11.88 33.30 -20.27
C THR A 164 -10.93 32.11 -20.22
N TRP A 165 -11.27 31.09 -19.43
CA TRP A 165 -10.43 29.93 -19.18
C TRP A 165 -11.03 28.68 -19.82
N LEU A 166 -10.21 27.96 -20.58
CA LEU A 166 -10.53 26.61 -21.01
C LEU A 166 -10.25 25.66 -19.85
N HIS A 167 -11.29 24.94 -19.41
CA HIS A 167 -11.23 24.06 -18.26
C HIS A 167 -10.85 22.64 -18.67
N ILE A 168 -9.88 22.06 -17.98
CA ILE A 168 -9.42 20.70 -18.22
C ILE A 168 -9.45 19.97 -16.89
N TYR A 169 -10.14 18.84 -16.84
CA TYR A 169 -10.20 17.97 -15.68
C TYR A 169 -9.48 16.68 -16.01
N THR A 170 -8.52 16.27 -15.17
CA THR A 170 -7.72 15.06 -15.38
C THR A 170 -7.84 14.14 -14.18
N ASP A 171 -7.90 12.84 -14.44
CA ASP A 171 -7.86 11.81 -13.39
C ASP A 171 -7.14 10.54 -13.88
N GLY A 172 -6.57 9.79 -12.94
CA GLY A 172 -5.83 8.55 -13.16
C GLY A 172 -6.40 7.36 -12.37
N SER A 173 -6.73 6.28 -13.08
CA SER A 173 -7.22 5.02 -12.51
C SER A 173 -6.16 3.92 -12.60
N SER A 174 -6.11 3.06 -11.58
CA SER A 174 -5.27 1.86 -11.56
C SER A 174 -5.91 0.80 -10.66
N ASP A 175 -6.04 -0.44 -11.15
CA ASP A 175 -6.52 -1.56 -10.32
C ASP A 175 -5.32 -2.35 -9.78
N ASN A 176 -4.92 -2.09 -8.54
CA ASN A 176 -3.83 -2.82 -7.87
C ASN A 176 -2.56 -2.93 -8.74
N MET A 177 -2.16 -1.81 -9.34
CA MET A 177 -1.04 -1.72 -10.29
C MET A 177 -1.27 -2.37 -11.66
N LYS A 178 -2.48 -2.82 -11.98
CA LYS A 178 -2.83 -3.42 -13.27
C LYS A 178 -3.78 -2.52 -14.04
N ALA A 179 -3.69 -2.61 -15.37
CA ALA A 179 -4.61 -1.97 -16.33
C ALA A 179 -4.91 -0.52 -15.96
N GLY A 180 -3.93 0.38 -16.13
CA GLY A 180 -4.14 1.77 -15.79
C GLY A 180 -4.95 2.51 -16.85
N GLY A 181 -5.65 3.57 -16.45
CA GLY A 181 -6.36 4.44 -17.36
C GLY A 181 -6.22 5.91 -16.99
N ALA A 182 -6.16 6.77 -18.00
CA ALA A 182 -6.16 8.21 -17.88
C ALA A 182 -7.47 8.75 -18.46
N GLY A 183 -8.11 9.64 -17.71
CA GLY A 183 -9.32 10.34 -18.12
C GLY A 183 -9.06 11.83 -18.21
N ILE A 184 -9.49 12.45 -19.32
CA ILE A 184 -9.39 13.88 -19.55
C ILE A 184 -10.74 14.38 -20.04
N HIS A 185 -11.30 15.35 -19.34
CA HIS A 185 -12.49 16.09 -19.77
C HIS A 185 -12.11 17.53 -20.05
N ILE A 186 -12.36 18.00 -21.27
CA ILE A 186 -12.04 19.36 -21.71
C ILE A 186 -13.36 20.09 -21.95
N TRP A 187 -13.49 21.28 -21.36
CA TRP A 187 -14.61 22.18 -21.58
C TRP A 187 -14.09 23.49 -22.18
N HIS A 188 -14.42 23.68 -23.46
CA HIS A 188 -13.98 24.83 -24.25
C HIS A 188 -14.84 26.06 -23.98
N SER A 189 -14.25 27.24 -24.11
CA SER A 189 -14.90 28.54 -23.88
C SER A 189 -16.14 28.78 -24.76
N ASP A 190 -16.22 28.14 -25.94
CA ASP A 190 -17.41 28.18 -26.81
C ASP A 190 -18.57 27.26 -26.36
N GLY A 191 -18.37 26.53 -25.25
CA GLY A 191 -19.34 25.61 -24.67
C GLY A 191 -19.23 24.17 -25.17
N SER A 192 -18.37 23.89 -26.16
CA SER A 192 -18.10 22.52 -26.62
C SER A 192 -17.33 21.73 -25.56
N LYS A 193 -17.51 20.40 -25.57
CA LYS A 193 -16.93 19.49 -24.59
C LYS A 193 -16.29 18.30 -25.29
N GLU A 194 -15.08 17.95 -24.86
CA GLU A 194 -14.33 16.82 -25.37
C GLU A 194 -13.98 15.86 -24.22
N ASP A 195 -14.03 14.57 -24.51
CA ASP A 195 -13.71 13.50 -23.58
C ASP A 195 -12.63 12.61 -24.18
N ILE A 196 -11.59 12.33 -23.40
CA ILE A 196 -10.50 11.46 -23.79
C ILE A 196 -10.31 10.41 -22.70
N ALA A 197 -10.37 9.15 -23.09
CA ALA A 197 -10.02 8.00 -22.28
C ALA A 197 -8.83 7.29 -22.93
N LYS A 198 -7.76 7.05 -22.17
CA LYS A 198 -6.51 6.45 -22.69
C LYS A 198 -5.99 5.36 -21.77
N ALA A 199 -5.64 4.21 -22.33
CA ALA A 199 -4.88 3.17 -21.63
C ALA A 199 -3.49 3.69 -21.23
N THR A 200 -3.06 3.40 -20.00
CA THR A 200 -1.76 3.87 -19.48
C THR A 200 -0.76 2.75 -19.20
N GLY A 201 -1.14 1.53 -19.59
CA GLY A 201 -0.29 0.36 -19.61
C GLY A 201 -0.79 -0.75 -18.69
N SER A 202 -0.38 -1.98 -19.02
CA SER A 202 -0.76 -3.19 -18.29
C SER A 202 -0.30 -3.18 -16.83
N ILE A 203 0.81 -2.49 -16.53
CA ILE A 203 1.27 -2.16 -15.19
C ILE A 203 1.34 -0.65 -15.05
N CYS A 204 0.55 -0.10 -14.14
CA CYS A 204 0.47 1.33 -13.92
C CYS A 204 0.08 1.62 -12.47
N SER A 205 0.83 2.46 -11.77
CA SER A 205 0.40 2.98 -10.46
C SER A 205 -0.61 4.11 -10.63
N HIS A 206 -1.46 4.35 -9.62
CA HIS A 206 -2.35 5.53 -9.59
C HIS A 206 -1.57 6.81 -9.93
N PHE A 207 -0.47 7.07 -9.24
CA PHE A 207 0.41 8.22 -9.53
C PHE A 207 0.87 8.31 -10.99
N LYS A 208 1.22 7.19 -11.64
CA LYS A 208 1.58 7.20 -13.07
C LYS A 208 0.38 7.55 -13.94
N ALA A 209 -0.78 6.95 -13.67
CA ALA A 209 -2.00 7.21 -14.43
C ALA A 209 -2.35 8.70 -14.40
N GLU A 210 -2.26 9.33 -13.22
CA GLU A 210 -2.47 10.77 -13.01
C GLU A 210 -1.51 11.63 -13.84
N VAL A 211 -0.21 11.33 -13.78
CA VAL A 211 0.80 12.05 -14.55
C VAL A 211 0.58 11.86 -16.07
N ILE A 212 0.17 10.66 -16.50
CA ILE A 212 -0.14 10.40 -17.91
C ILE A 212 -1.43 11.11 -18.35
N ALA A 213 -2.41 11.30 -17.46
CA ALA A 213 -3.61 12.08 -17.74
C ALA A 213 -3.26 13.54 -18.01
N ILE A 214 -2.46 14.16 -17.13
CA ILE A 214 -1.93 15.51 -17.34
C ILE A 214 -1.12 15.59 -18.63
N LYS A 215 -0.22 14.62 -18.86
CA LYS A 215 0.60 14.56 -20.08
C LYS A 215 -0.27 14.51 -21.34
N THR A 216 -1.26 13.63 -21.35
CA THR A 216 -2.14 13.42 -22.50
C THR A 216 -2.99 14.66 -22.77
N ALA A 217 -3.45 15.36 -21.71
CA ALA A 217 -4.16 16.61 -21.86
C ALA A 217 -3.29 17.68 -22.53
N LEU A 218 -2.04 17.82 -22.08
CA LEU A 218 -1.08 18.76 -22.63
C LEU A 218 -0.68 18.43 -24.08
N GLU A 219 -0.46 17.14 -24.40
CA GLU A 219 -0.21 16.68 -25.78
C GLU A 219 -1.40 17.01 -26.70
N HIS A 220 -2.63 16.82 -26.21
CA HIS A 220 -3.85 17.14 -26.96
C HIS A 220 -3.99 18.64 -27.22
N ILE A 221 -3.70 19.49 -26.23
CA ILE A 221 -3.69 20.95 -26.40
C ILE A 221 -2.65 21.33 -27.46
N GLN A 222 -1.44 20.79 -27.37
CA GLN A 222 -0.35 21.10 -28.31
C GLN A 222 -0.71 20.75 -29.75
N ALA A 223 -1.32 19.57 -29.96
CA ALA A 223 -1.70 19.10 -31.28
C ALA A 223 -2.84 19.91 -31.90
N ASN A 224 -3.69 20.52 -31.08
CA ASN A 224 -4.87 21.28 -31.49
C ASN A 224 -4.73 22.79 -31.25
N GLN A 225 -3.50 23.30 -31.04
CA GLN A 225 -3.26 24.73 -30.94
C GLN A 225 -3.49 25.39 -32.30
N ASP A 226 -4.56 26.18 -32.39
CA ASP A 226 -4.81 27.06 -33.52
C ASP A 226 -4.05 28.38 -33.29
N ASN A 227 -3.13 28.72 -34.20
CA ASN A 227 -2.34 29.96 -34.15
C ASN A 227 -3.22 31.23 -34.18
N SER A 228 -4.53 31.11 -34.42
CA SER A 228 -5.49 32.22 -34.31
C SER A 228 -5.90 32.57 -32.87
N ARG A 229 -5.56 31.74 -31.86
CA ARG A 229 -5.97 31.89 -30.45
C ARG A 229 -4.82 32.29 -29.52
N GLU A 230 -4.00 33.26 -29.92
CA GLU A 230 -2.77 33.69 -29.20
C GLU A 230 -2.98 34.12 -27.73
N GLU A 231 -4.21 34.37 -27.27
CA GLU A 231 -4.52 34.81 -25.89
C GLU A 231 -5.26 33.77 -25.01
N GLN A 232 -5.48 32.53 -25.49
CA GLN A 232 -6.26 31.54 -24.73
C GLN A 232 -5.57 31.16 -23.40
N LYS A 233 -6.34 31.15 -22.30
CA LYS A 233 -5.91 30.66 -20.99
C LYS A 233 -6.42 29.26 -20.70
N TYR A 234 -5.61 28.46 -20.01
CA TYR A 234 -5.84 27.06 -19.71
C TYR A 234 -5.74 26.83 -18.20
N ILE A 235 -6.69 26.09 -17.63
CA ILE A 235 -6.64 25.64 -16.24
C ILE A 235 -6.80 24.13 -16.21
N ILE A 236 -5.83 23.44 -15.57
CA ILE A 236 -5.88 22.00 -15.35
C ILE A 236 -6.26 21.74 -13.89
N PHE A 237 -7.41 21.10 -13.69
CA PHE A 237 -7.88 20.59 -12.41
C PHE A 237 -7.48 19.13 -12.25
N CYS A 238 -6.81 18.82 -11.13
CA CYS A 238 -6.37 17.48 -10.77
C CYS A 238 -6.58 17.27 -9.27
N ASP A 239 -7.05 16.11 -8.86
CA ASP A 239 -7.27 15.82 -7.44
C ASP A 239 -6.07 15.12 -6.75
N SER A 240 -5.01 14.86 -7.51
CA SER A 240 -3.75 14.29 -7.03
C SER A 240 -2.69 15.35 -6.76
N GLN A 241 -2.57 15.77 -5.48
CA GLN A 241 -1.49 16.68 -5.05
C GLN A 241 -0.10 16.14 -5.38
N ALA A 242 0.09 14.81 -5.31
CA ALA A 242 1.37 14.18 -5.63
C ALA A 242 1.73 14.37 -7.11
N ALA A 243 0.76 14.24 -8.02
CA ALA A 243 0.97 14.49 -9.45
C ALA A 243 1.34 15.95 -9.71
N LEU A 244 0.62 16.90 -9.09
CA LEU A 244 0.93 18.33 -9.20
C LEU A 244 2.31 18.68 -8.64
N GLN A 245 2.68 18.16 -7.46
CA GLN A 245 4.01 18.35 -6.87
C GLN A 245 5.14 17.80 -7.76
N SER A 246 4.87 16.74 -8.51
CA SER A 246 5.85 16.19 -9.44
C SER A 246 6.17 17.13 -10.61
N LEU A 247 5.26 18.07 -10.94
CA LEU A 247 5.50 19.11 -11.95
C LEU A 247 6.52 20.16 -11.48
N GLU A 248 6.61 20.41 -10.16
CA GLU A 248 7.52 21.43 -9.59
C GLU A 248 8.96 20.95 -9.48
N GLN A 249 9.15 19.67 -9.12
CA GLN A 249 10.46 19.18 -8.69
C GLN A 249 11.40 18.87 -9.86
N THR A 250 10.85 18.52 -11.00
CA THR A 250 11.54 18.32 -12.28
C THR A 250 10.43 18.08 -13.30
N PRO A 251 10.47 18.60 -14.54
CA PRO A 251 9.77 17.92 -15.62
C PRO A 251 10.38 16.52 -15.67
N THR A 252 9.77 15.57 -14.96
CA THR A 252 10.21 14.17 -15.01
C THR A 252 10.36 13.78 -16.48
N ASP A 253 11.24 12.82 -16.78
CA ASP A 253 11.37 12.14 -18.09
C ASP A 253 10.02 11.86 -18.82
N ARG A 254 8.90 11.86 -18.09
CA ARG A 254 7.54 11.64 -18.54
C ARG A 254 6.88 12.85 -19.17
N LEU A 255 7.15 14.07 -18.71
CA LEU A 255 6.65 15.31 -19.34
C LEU A 255 7.79 15.84 -20.19
N SER A 256 7.72 15.59 -21.49
CA SER A 256 8.82 15.83 -22.41
C SER A 256 9.25 17.30 -22.42
N GLU A 257 10.52 17.56 -22.72
CA GLU A 257 11.04 18.91 -23.01
C GLU A 257 10.14 19.69 -24.01
N ALA A 258 9.44 18.96 -24.89
CA ALA A 258 8.47 19.49 -25.86
C ALA A 258 7.24 20.17 -25.21
N MET A 259 6.97 19.92 -23.93
CA MET A 259 5.84 20.48 -23.17
C MET A 259 6.22 21.73 -22.37
N ALA A 260 7.52 22.02 -22.24
CA ALA A 260 8.03 23.21 -21.58
C ALA A 260 7.49 24.54 -22.15
N PRO A 261 7.21 24.70 -23.45
CA PRO A 261 6.60 25.93 -24.00
C PRO A 261 5.17 26.17 -23.53
N LEU A 262 4.35 25.12 -23.43
CA LEU A 262 2.96 25.20 -22.96
C LEU A 262 2.88 25.52 -21.46
N LEU A 263 3.81 24.96 -20.67
CA LEU A 263 3.95 25.29 -19.25
C LEU A 263 4.41 26.74 -19.02
N LYS A 264 4.94 27.42 -20.04
CA LYS A 264 5.44 28.81 -19.97
C LYS A 264 4.40 29.87 -20.38
N GLN A 265 3.27 29.50 -20.98
CA GLN A 265 2.29 30.45 -21.49
C GLN A 265 0.86 30.09 -21.07
N ASN A 266 0.20 31.02 -20.36
CA ASN A 266 -1.24 31.03 -20.07
C ASN A 266 -1.83 29.75 -19.45
N MET A 267 -1.06 29.01 -18.66
CA MET A 267 -1.50 27.77 -18.04
C MET A 267 -1.36 27.78 -16.52
N GLU A 268 -2.43 27.41 -15.84
CA GLU A 268 -2.46 27.24 -14.38
C GLU A 268 -2.91 25.82 -14.02
N PHE A 269 -2.53 25.38 -12.82
CA PHE A 269 -2.94 24.11 -12.24
C PHE A 269 -3.62 24.34 -10.90
N GLN A 270 -4.78 23.75 -10.68
CA GLN A 270 -5.52 23.87 -9.43
C GLN A 270 -5.87 22.49 -8.89
N TRP A 271 -5.42 22.21 -7.67
CA TRP A 271 -5.88 21.03 -6.95
C TRP A 271 -7.36 21.15 -6.57
N ILE A 272 -8.13 20.08 -6.74
CA ILE A 272 -9.53 19.99 -6.31
C ILE A 272 -9.78 18.73 -5.47
N PRO A 273 -10.72 18.74 -4.51
CA PRO A 273 -11.00 17.56 -3.69
C PRO A 273 -11.69 16.44 -4.49
N SER A 274 -11.09 15.25 -4.49
CA SER A 274 -11.73 14.04 -5.04
C SER A 274 -12.99 13.60 -4.27
N HIS A 275 -13.89 12.87 -4.95
CA HIS A 275 -15.09 12.22 -4.39
C HIS A 275 -16.06 13.13 -3.62
N CYS A 276 -16.18 14.39 -4.02
CA CYS A 276 -17.13 15.33 -3.43
C CYS A 276 -18.31 15.71 -4.35
N GLY A 277 -18.50 15.06 -5.51
CA GLY A 277 -19.65 15.38 -6.37
C GLY A 277 -19.42 16.52 -7.36
N ILE A 278 -18.18 16.91 -7.66
CA ILE A 278 -17.87 17.88 -8.72
C ILE A 278 -18.11 17.19 -10.07
N PRO A 279 -19.13 17.59 -10.86
CA PRO A 279 -19.59 16.81 -12.02
C PRO A 279 -18.50 16.55 -13.07
N GLU A 280 -17.66 17.55 -13.32
CA GLU A 280 -16.60 17.54 -14.31
C GLU A 280 -15.42 16.67 -13.87
N ASN A 281 -15.06 16.69 -12.57
CA ASN A 281 -14.05 15.79 -12.02
C ASN A 281 -14.55 14.34 -11.98
N GLU A 282 -15.81 14.12 -11.61
CA GLU A 282 -16.42 12.78 -11.67
C GLU A 282 -16.50 12.25 -13.10
N ARG A 283 -16.57 13.13 -14.11
CA ARG A 283 -16.48 12.75 -15.52
C ARG A 283 -15.06 12.29 -15.86
N ALA A 284 -14.03 13.01 -15.43
CA ALA A 284 -12.64 12.57 -15.60
C ALA A 284 -12.38 11.20 -14.92
N ASP A 285 -12.88 10.97 -13.70
CA ASP A 285 -12.80 9.66 -13.00
C ASP A 285 -13.46 8.52 -13.79
N ARG A 286 -14.65 8.78 -14.37
CA ARG A 286 -15.30 7.79 -15.25
C ARG A 286 -14.47 7.51 -16.49
N LEU A 287 -13.93 8.54 -17.14
CA LEU A 287 -13.07 8.38 -18.33
C LEU A 287 -11.77 7.63 -18.00
N ALA A 288 -11.20 7.85 -16.81
CA ALA A 288 -10.03 7.10 -16.36
C ALA A 288 -10.35 5.61 -16.18
N LYS A 289 -11.52 5.29 -15.63
CA LYS A 289 -12.03 3.91 -15.56
C LYS A 289 -12.33 3.33 -16.94
N GLU A 290 -12.80 4.11 -17.89
CA GLU A 290 -12.96 3.66 -19.28
C GLU A 290 -11.62 3.38 -19.94
N GLY A 291 -10.62 4.25 -19.74
CA GLY A 291 -9.24 4.05 -20.23
C GLY A 291 -8.60 2.77 -19.70
N SER A 292 -8.88 2.40 -18.44
CA SER A 292 -8.39 1.13 -17.86
C SER A 292 -8.97 -0.12 -18.51
N LYS A 293 -10.11 -0.01 -19.20
CA LYS A 293 -10.77 -1.12 -19.89
C LYS A 293 -10.37 -1.26 -21.36
N GLN A 294 -9.68 -0.27 -21.91
CA GLN A 294 -9.13 -0.33 -23.27
C GLN A 294 -7.99 -1.35 -23.37
N ASP A 295 -7.60 -1.69 -24.60
CA ASP A 295 -6.47 -2.56 -24.87
C ASP A 295 -5.19 -1.97 -24.28
N GLN A 296 -4.61 -2.68 -23.32
CA GLN A 296 -3.44 -2.21 -22.59
C GLN A 296 -2.17 -2.48 -23.37
N THR A 297 -1.37 -1.44 -23.58
CA THR A 297 -0.02 -1.59 -24.13
C THR A 297 0.94 -2.11 -23.05
N THR A 298 1.94 -2.89 -23.48
CA THR A 298 3.11 -3.24 -22.68
C THR A 298 4.22 -2.23 -22.99
N GLU A 299 4.01 -0.98 -22.59
CA GLU A 299 5.03 0.07 -22.66
C GLU A 299 6.13 -0.10 -21.61
N SER A 300 7.20 0.67 -21.74
CA SER A 300 8.36 0.66 -20.84
C SER A 300 7.98 0.99 -19.39
N PHE A 301 8.69 0.35 -18.46
CA PHE A 301 8.48 0.53 -17.02
C PHE A 301 9.51 1.50 -16.44
N SER A 302 9.10 2.26 -15.41
CA SER A 302 10.03 2.97 -14.52
C SER A 302 10.45 2.10 -13.34
N TYR A 303 11.59 2.45 -12.75
CA TYR A 303 12.15 1.71 -11.62
C TYR A 303 11.21 1.71 -10.41
N GLN A 304 10.50 2.83 -10.19
CA GLN A 304 9.55 2.94 -9.08
C GLN A 304 8.35 2.02 -9.25
N GLU A 305 7.91 1.76 -10.49
CA GLU A 305 6.83 0.81 -10.76
C GLU A 305 7.28 -0.61 -10.42
N VAL A 306 8.45 -1.03 -10.89
CA VAL A 306 8.94 -2.38 -10.61
C VAL A 306 9.21 -2.59 -9.12
N LYS A 307 9.73 -1.59 -8.42
CA LYS A 307 9.83 -1.62 -6.96
C LYS A 307 8.46 -1.78 -6.28
N SER A 308 7.42 -1.14 -6.81
CA SER A 308 6.07 -1.24 -6.28
C SER A 308 5.41 -2.58 -6.61
N VAL A 309 5.65 -3.14 -7.79
CA VAL A 309 5.25 -4.51 -8.18
C VAL A 309 5.87 -5.54 -7.24
N ILE A 310 7.19 -5.45 -6.99
CA ILE A 310 7.89 -6.32 -6.04
C ILE A 310 7.24 -6.22 -4.65
N LYS A 311 6.91 -5.01 -4.19
CA LYS A 311 6.19 -4.82 -2.92
C LYS A 311 4.79 -5.43 -2.93
N GLY A 312 4.06 -5.30 -4.04
CA GLY A 312 2.74 -5.89 -4.25
C GLY A 312 2.77 -7.41 -4.14
N ILE A 313 3.68 -8.08 -4.85
CA ILE A 313 3.87 -9.53 -4.83
C ILE A 313 4.09 -10.05 -3.40
N TYR A 314 5.00 -9.44 -2.64
CA TYR A 314 5.27 -9.87 -1.26
C TYR A 314 4.09 -9.59 -0.32
N SER A 315 3.36 -8.51 -0.53
CA SER A 315 2.12 -8.22 0.20
C SER A 315 1.02 -9.25 -0.09
N GLU A 316 0.85 -9.64 -1.36
CA GLU A 316 -0.11 -10.68 -1.77
C GLU A 316 0.26 -12.05 -1.22
N ARG A 317 1.54 -12.45 -1.30
CA ARG A 317 2.03 -13.69 -0.68
C ARG A 317 1.74 -13.71 0.83
N TRP A 318 2.07 -12.62 1.53
CA TRP A 318 1.80 -12.52 2.95
C TRP A 318 0.30 -12.65 3.26
N LYS A 319 -0.57 -12.02 2.46
CA LYS A 319 -2.04 -12.17 2.61
C LYS A 319 -2.50 -13.60 2.34
N ALA A 320 -1.98 -14.25 1.30
CA ALA A 320 -2.32 -15.62 0.93
C ALA A 320 -1.91 -16.64 2.01
N GLU A 321 -0.78 -16.42 2.69
CA GLU A 321 -0.33 -17.26 3.80
C GLU A 321 -1.14 -17.05 5.09
N ASN A 322 -1.91 -15.95 5.17
CA ASN A 322 -2.65 -15.46 6.33
C ASN A 322 -4.16 -15.19 6.04
N THR A 323 -4.76 -15.91 5.08
CA THR A 323 -6.13 -15.72 4.54
C THR A 323 -7.26 -15.65 5.57
N ASN A 324 -7.12 -16.28 6.72
CA ASN A 324 -8.17 -16.41 7.74
C ASN A 324 -8.19 -15.29 8.79
N TYR A 325 -7.55 -14.15 8.55
CA TYR A 325 -7.53 -13.04 9.51
C TYR A 325 -7.80 -11.72 8.80
N SER A 326 -8.95 -11.12 9.10
CA SER A 326 -9.29 -9.76 8.66
C SER A 326 -9.06 -8.78 9.81
N PHE A 327 -7.91 -8.11 9.79
CA PHE A 327 -7.56 -7.06 10.77
C PHE A 327 -8.51 -5.86 10.75
N LYS A 328 -9.21 -5.64 9.63
CA LYS A 328 -10.13 -4.50 9.48
C LYS A 328 -11.31 -4.49 10.45
N ARG A 329 -11.59 -5.62 11.13
CA ARG A 329 -12.67 -5.73 12.13
C ARG A 329 -12.16 -5.97 13.55
N ASP A 330 -10.86 -6.13 13.74
CA ASP A 330 -10.30 -6.53 15.03
C ASP A 330 -9.67 -5.33 15.75
N MET A 331 -10.33 -4.88 16.81
CA MET A 331 -9.93 -3.70 17.58
C MET A 331 -9.12 -4.07 18.83
N MET A 332 -8.50 -5.25 18.89
CA MET A 332 -7.64 -5.64 20.02
C MET A 332 -6.60 -4.56 20.37
N HIS A 333 -6.05 -3.86 19.38
CA HIS A 333 -5.06 -2.78 19.57
C HIS A 333 -5.57 -1.58 20.38
N GLN A 334 -6.89 -1.40 20.51
CA GLN A 334 -7.52 -0.33 21.30
C GLN A 334 -7.64 -0.70 22.78
N LEU A 335 -7.63 -1.99 23.13
CA LEU A 335 -7.66 -2.46 24.50
C LEU A 335 -6.38 -2.07 25.26
N PRO A 336 -6.40 -1.97 26.59
CA PRO A 336 -5.17 -1.78 27.36
C PRO A 336 -4.25 -3.02 27.28
N ARG A 337 -2.98 -2.83 27.61
CA ARG A 337 -1.92 -3.80 27.30
C ARG A 337 -2.16 -5.18 27.94
N LYS A 338 -2.74 -5.23 29.13
CA LYS A 338 -3.01 -6.49 29.86
C LYS A 338 -4.06 -7.32 29.11
N GLU A 339 -5.12 -6.66 28.69
CA GLU A 339 -6.26 -7.18 27.93
C GLU A 339 -5.82 -7.68 26.56
N GLN A 340 -4.98 -6.92 25.85
CA GLN A 340 -4.35 -7.36 24.61
C GLN A 340 -3.59 -8.69 24.77
N CYS A 341 -2.77 -8.81 25.83
CA CYS A 341 -2.03 -10.03 26.11
C CYS A 341 -2.99 -11.21 26.35
N THR A 342 -4.03 -10.99 27.16
CA THR A 342 -5.04 -11.99 27.49
C THR A 342 -5.73 -12.50 26.23
N ILE A 343 -6.28 -11.59 25.41
CA ILE A 343 -6.96 -11.95 24.16
C ILE A 343 -6.02 -12.72 23.23
N PHE A 344 -4.79 -12.26 23.03
CA PHE A 344 -3.83 -12.94 22.16
C PHE A 344 -3.48 -14.37 22.64
N ARG A 345 -3.28 -14.56 23.95
CA ARG A 345 -3.01 -15.89 24.54
C ARG A 345 -4.20 -16.83 24.42
N LEU A 346 -5.42 -16.31 24.58
CA LEU A 346 -6.65 -17.08 24.39
C LEU A 346 -6.83 -17.50 22.92
N ARG A 347 -6.65 -16.57 21.97
CA ARG A 347 -6.74 -16.84 20.52
C ARG A 347 -5.80 -17.96 20.07
N THR A 348 -4.56 -17.92 20.56
CA THR A 348 -3.55 -18.94 20.21
C THR A 348 -3.72 -20.23 21.02
N GLY A 349 -4.44 -20.18 22.14
CA GLY A 349 -4.48 -21.27 23.13
C GLY A 349 -3.14 -21.48 23.86
N HIS A 350 -2.19 -20.55 23.71
CA HIS A 350 -0.93 -20.53 24.45
C HIS A 350 -1.08 -19.64 25.70
N CYS A 351 -1.87 -20.15 26.65
CA CYS A 351 -2.29 -19.51 27.90
C CYS A 351 -2.01 -20.43 29.10
N GLN A 352 -2.17 -19.95 30.33
CA GLN A 352 -1.89 -20.78 31.53
C GLN A 352 -3.03 -21.72 31.93
N LEU A 353 -3.90 -22.12 31.00
CA LEU A 353 -4.92 -23.14 31.26
C LEU A 353 -4.30 -24.54 31.33
N ARG A 354 -4.89 -25.43 32.14
CA ARG A 354 -4.36 -26.80 32.37
C ARG A 354 -4.15 -27.59 31.09
N ALA A 355 -4.98 -27.42 30.07
CA ALA A 355 -4.78 -28.12 28.81
C ALA A 355 -3.46 -27.75 28.12
N HIS A 356 -3.04 -26.48 28.20
CA HIS A 356 -1.76 -26.00 27.68
C HIS A 356 -0.61 -26.38 28.63
N GLN A 357 -0.77 -26.15 29.94
CA GLN A 357 0.22 -26.52 30.95
C GLN A 357 0.59 -28.02 30.89
N TYR A 358 -0.41 -28.89 30.73
CA TYR A 358 -0.19 -30.33 30.56
C TYR A 358 0.62 -30.63 29.29
N ARG A 359 0.31 -29.95 28.18
CA ARG A 359 1.08 -30.08 26.93
C ARG A 359 2.54 -29.62 27.10
N MET A 360 2.76 -28.63 27.97
CA MET A 360 4.09 -28.12 28.32
C MET A 360 4.78 -28.93 29.43
N GLY A 361 4.13 -29.95 30.01
CA GLY A 361 4.67 -30.78 31.08
C GLY A 361 4.71 -30.09 32.46
N THR A 362 4.00 -28.98 32.66
CA THR A 362 3.98 -28.24 33.93
C THR A 362 2.76 -28.54 34.80
N SER A 363 1.73 -29.20 34.26
CA SER A 363 0.58 -29.71 35.01
C SER A 363 0.50 -31.23 34.90
N GLN A 364 0.08 -31.89 35.97
CA GLN A 364 -0.15 -33.33 36.01
C GLN A 364 -1.44 -33.75 35.28
N THR A 365 -2.37 -32.83 35.06
CA THR A 365 -3.65 -33.12 34.40
C THR A 365 -4.08 -32.00 33.45
N PRO A 366 -4.66 -32.33 32.28
CA PRO A 366 -5.27 -31.35 31.40
C PRO A 366 -6.74 -31.04 31.78
N MET A 367 -7.31 -31.75 32.75
CA MET A 367 -8.74 -31.72 33.05
C MET A 367 -9.15 -30.45 33.80
N CYS A 368 -10.31 -29.92 33.43
CA CYS A 368 -10.96 -28.85 34.19
C CYS A 368 -11.51 -29.39 35.51
N GLU A 369 -11.60 -28.52 36.52
CA GLU A 369 -12.15 -28.85 37.85
C GLU A 369 -13.64 -29.21 37.80
N CYS A 370 -14.34 -28.81 36.74
CA CYS A 370 -15.73 -29.20 36.50
C CYS A 370 -15.89 -30.70 36.23
N GLY A 371 -14.80 -31.41 35.92
CA GLY A 371 -14.79 -32.84 35.63
C GLY A 371 -15.29 -33.25 34.24
N THR A 372 -15.84 -32.33 33.43
CA THR A 372 -16.51 -32.70 32.18
C THR A 372 -15.59 -32.74 30.95
N SER A 373 -14.52 -31.95 30.91
CA SER A 373 -13.60 -31.90 29.76
C SER A 373 -12.22 -31.35 30.13
N ARG A 374 -11.33 -31.29 29.15
CA ARG A 374 -10.04 -30.60 29.24
C ARG A 374 -10.27 -29.10 29.44
N GLN A 375 -9.45 -28.45 30.26
CA GLN A 375 -9.52 -27.01 30.48
C GLN A 375 -8.94 -26.24 29.28
N THR A 376 -9.70 -26.16 28.19
CA THR A 376 -9.36 -25.39 26.98
C THR A 376 -10.09 -24.05 26.97
N VAL A 377 -9.64 -23.12 26.11
CA VAL A 377 -10.32 -21.83 25.91
C VAL A 377 -11.77 -22.04 25.48
N ASN A 378 -12.02 -22.93 24.50
CA ASN A 378 -13.37 -23.26 24.05
C ASN A 378 -14.24 -23.78 25.21
N HIS A 379 -13.72 -24.73 25.98
CA HIS A 379 -14.45 -25.28 27.11
C HIS A 379 -14.84 -24.20 28.13
N LEU A 380 -13.91 -23.30 28.48
CA LEU A 380 -14.19 -22.26 29.47
C LEU A 380 -15.18 -21.21 28.98
N LEU A 381 -15.00 -20.74 27.73
CA LEU A 381 -15.81 -19.68 27.14
C LEU A 381 -17.17 -20.19 26.62
N GLN A 382 -17.37 -21.49 26.43
CA GLN A 382 -18.60 -22.03 25.86
C GLN A 382 -19.33 -23.04 26.78
N ASP A 383 -18.60 -24.03 27.31
CA ASP A 383 -19.23 -25.29 27.77
C ASP A 383 -19.13 -25.54 29.29
N CYS A 384 -18.21 -24.87 29.99
CA CYS A 384 -17.84 -25.24 31.35
C CYS A 384 -18.98 -24.96 32.33
N PRO A 385 -19.52 -25.98 33.03
CA PRO A 385 -20.68 -25.80 33.90
C PRO A 385 -20.36 -24.96 35.16
N LEU A 386 -19.09 -24.91 35.58
CA LEU A 386 -18.66 -24.06 36.70
C LEU A 386 -18.84 -22.57 36.44
N TYR A 387 -18.80 -22.15 35.17
CA TYR A 387 -18.80 -20.74 34.78
C TYR A 387 -20.08 -20.32 34.05
N THR A 388 -21.17 -21.09 34.18
CA THR A 388 -22.45 -20.80 33.53
C THR A 388 -23.04 -19.46 33.96
N ASN A 389 -22.93 -19.12 35.24
CA ASN A 389 -23.49 -17.89 35.79
C ASN A 389 -22.71 -16.65 35.30
N GLU A 390 -21.38 -16.71 35.34
CA GLU A 390 -20.48 -15.67 34.86
C GLU A 390 -20.68 -15.44 33.36
N ARG A 391 -20.75 -16.52 32.56
CA ARG A 391 -21.04 -16.43 31.13
C ARG A 391 -22.41 -15.82 30.86
N GLY A 392 -23.45 -16.23 31.57
CA GLY A 392 -24.80 -15.69 31.37
C GLY A 392 -24.92 -14.18 31.68
N LYS A 393 -24.09 -13.65 32.58
CA LYS A 393 -24.02 -12.21 32.87
C LYS A 393 -23.33 -11.42 31.77
N LEU A 394 -22.23 -11.95 31.23
CA LEU A 394 -21.38 -11.27 30.24
C LEU A 394 -21.85 -11.49 28.80
N TRP A 395 -22.48 -12.63 28.53
CA TRP A 395 -22.98 -13.03 27.22
C TRP A 395 -24.38 -13.64 27.29
N PRO A 396 -25.44 -12.82 27.44
CA PRO A 396 -26.81 -13.31 27.50
C PRO A 396 -27.23 -14.11 26.27
N GLU A 397 -26.78 -13.70 25.08
CA GLU A 397 -27.07 -14.37 23.80
C GLU A 397 -26.18 -15.58 23.52
N ASN A 398 -25.14 -15.80 24.35
CA ASN A 398 -24.14 -16.85 24.22
C ASN A 398 -23.59 -17.01 22.79
N PRO A 399 -22.90 -15.99 22.25
CA PRO A 399 -22.27 -16.06 20.94
C PRO A 399 -21.20 -17.15 20.92
N ASP A 400 -20.78 -17.54 19.72
CA ASP A 400 -19.72 -18.54 19.58
C ASP A 400 -18.36 -18.03 20.09
N VAL A 401 -17.40 -18.94 20.24
CA VAL A 401 -16.07 -18.62 20.75
C VAL A 401 -15.29 -17.69 19.81
N VAL A 402 -15.61 -17.67 18.51
CA VAL A 402 -14.96 -16.77 17.55
C VAL A 402 -15.40 -15.34 17.85
N GLN A 403 -16.70 -15.09 17.97
CA GLN A 403 -17.24 -13.77 18.32
C GLN A 403 -16.75 -13.29 19.70
N LYS A 404 -16.56 -14.20 20.66
CA LYS A 404 -15.98 -13.85 21.97
C LYS A 404 -14.50 -13.44 21.90
N LEU A 405 -13.76 -13.94 20.91
CA LEU A 405 -12.31 -13.72 20.80
C LEU A 405 -11.92 -12.73 19.71
N TRP A 406 -12.84 -12.33 18.83
CA TRP A 406 -12.57 -11.52 17.64
C TRP A 406 -13.68 -10.49 17.46
N GLY A 407 -13.31 -9.24 17.17
CA GLY A 407 -14.30 -8.19 16.92
C GLY A 407 -13.84 -6.82 17.37
N ASN A 408 -14.81 -5.95 17.63
CA ASN A 408 -14.58 -4.61 18.15
C ASN A 408 -14.27 -4.64 19.66
N GLU A 409 -14.15 -3.47 20.30
CA GLU A 409 -13.91 -3.39 21.74
C GLU A 409 -15.04 -4.02 22.57
N ASP A 410 -16.30 -3.82 22.19
CA ASP A 410 -17.48 -4.35 22.88
C ASP A 410 -17.55 -5.88 22.83
N ASP A 411 -17.06 -6.50 21.75
CA ASP A 411 -16.98 -7.96 21.61
C ASP A 411 -15.91 -8.57 22.54
N LEU A 412 -14.78 -7.85 22.71
CA LEU A 412 -13.59 -8.37 23.40
C LEU A 412 -13.59 -8.10 24.90
N LEU A 413 -14.16 -6.98 25.35
CA LEU A 413 -14.16 -6.57 26.75
C LEU A 413 -14.86 -7.59 27.69
N PRO A 414 -15.98 -8.22 27.31
CA PRO A 414 -16.59 -9.28 28.12
C PRO A 414 -15.63 -10.45 28.35
N THR A 415 -14.79 -10.80 27.37
CA THR A 415 -13.83 -11.92 27.50
C THR A 415 -12.75 -11.59 28.53
N THR A 416 -12.24 -10.36 28.53
CA THR A 416 -11.19 -9.98 29.48
C THR A 416 -11.76 -9.87 30.90
N GLN A 417 -12.98 -9.35 31.05
CA GLN A 417 -13.71 -9.34 32.32
C GLN A 417 -13.99 -10.75 32.84
N PHE A 418 -14.38 -11.69 31.98
CA PHE A 418 -14.60 -13.09 32.35
C PHE A 418 -13.35 -13.72 32.97
N ILE A 419 -12.19 -13.52 32.33
CA ILE A 419 -10.90 -14.05 32.83
C ILE A 419 -10.55 -13.44 34.19
N GLU A 420 -10.80 -12.13 34.36
CA GLU A 420 -10.52 -11.45 35.63
C GLU A 420 -11.44 -11.91 36.77
N GLN A 421 -12.75 -12.02 36.52
CA GLN A 421 -13.74 -12.46 37.52
C GLN A 421 -13.51 -13.90 37.98
N THR A 422 -13.13 -14.78 37.06
CA THR A 422 -12.89 -16.21 37.33
C THR A 422 -11.51 -16.49 37.91
N ARG A 423 -10.64 -15.46 38.02
CA ARG A 423 -9.25 -15.56 38.48
C ARG A 423 -8.43 -16.60 37.72
N LEU A 424 -8.79 -16.84 36.46
CA LEU A 424 -8.07 -17.73 35.58
C LEU A 424 -6.81 -17.02 35.09
N SER A 425 -5.66 -17.69 35.20
CA SER A 425 -4.44 -17.19 34.56
C SER A 425 -4.53 -17.46 33.05
N ALA A 426 -4.77 -16.42 32.26
CA ALA A 426 -4.75 -16.48 30.79
C ALA A 426 -3.39 -16.06 30.20
#